data_AF-A0A2I1IQI6-F1
#
_entry.id   AF-A0A2I1IQI6-F1
#
_cell.length_a   1.000
_cell.length_b   1.000
_cell.length_c   1.000
_cell.angle_alpha   90.00
_cell.angle_beta   90.00
_cell.angle_gamma   90.00
#
_symmetry.space_group_name_H-M   'P 1'
#
loop_
_entity.id
_entity.type
_entity.pdbx_description
1 polymer ?
#
loop_
_entity_poly.entity_id
_entity_poly.type
_entity_poly.pdbx_seq_one_letter_code
_entity_poly.pdbx_strand_id
1 'polypeptide(L)'
;MSEREEEVWKSLWKSPQAVAWSMPENKWMHHLVGLYTRVLVKCESPSTPPSLLAQLHRIGDQIGMTPAGLSFLGWKIAEESESKSAPKPKRNASAGARTRLKVVVNE
;
A
#
# COMPACT_ATOMS: atom_id res chain seq x y z
N MET A 1 14.14 -14.48 -14.02
CA MET A 1 14.45 -14.14 -12.63
C MET A 1 15.47 -15.12 -12.13
N SER A 2 16.36 -14.73 -11.20
CA SER A 2 17.17 -15.72 -10.48
C SER A 2 16.27 -16.57 -9.57
N GLU A 3 16.78 -17.72 -9.12
CA GLU A 3 16.08 -18.58 -8.15
C GLU A 3 15.71 -17.78 -6.89
N ARG A 4 16.64 -16.98 -6.37
CA ARG A 4 16.40 -16.12 -5.21
C ARG A 4 15.34 -15.05 -5.46
N GLU A 5 15.33 -14.42 -6.63
CA GLU A 5 14.26 -13.49 -7.02
C GLU A 5 12.89 -14.19 -7.03
N GLU A 6 12.83 -15.44 -7.49
CA GLU A 6 11.57 -16.21 -7.55
C GLU A 6 11.04 -16.56 -6.16
N GLU A 7 11.92 -16.97 -5.24
CA GLU A 7 11.57 -17.20 -3.83
C GLU A 7 10.97 -15.95 -3.18
N VAL A 8 11.64 -14.81 -3.35
CA VAL A 8 11.19 -13.52 -2.81
C VAL A 8 9.84 -13.14 -3.42
N TRP A 9 9.69 -13.25 -4.73
CA TRP A 9 8.41 -12.99 -5.40
C TRP A 9 7.28 -13.84 -4.83
N LYS A 10 7.50 -15.17 -4.72
CA LYS A 10 6.53 -16.09 -4.11
C LYS A 10 6.21 -15.73 -2.66
N SER A 11 7.19 -15.27 -1.88
CA SER A 11 6.99 -14.82 -0.51
C SER A 11 6.15 -13.55 -0.44
N LEU A 12 6.42 -12.56 -1.29
CA LEU A 12 5.64 -11.32 -1.37
C LEU A 12 4.18 -11.59 -1.70
N TRP A 13 3.89 -12.50 -2.64
CA TRP A 13 2.51 -12.87 -2.99
C TRP A 13 1.75 -13.65 -1.90
N LYS A 14 2.42 -14.05 -0.81
CA LYS A 14 1.77 -14.60 0.40
C LYS A 14 1.48 -13.55 1.46
N SER A 15 1.94 -12.32 1.28
CA SER A 15 1.69 -11.22 2.23
C SER A 15 0.24 -10.72 2.12
N PRO A 16 -0.29 -10.06 3.16
CA PRO A 16 -1.62 -9.41 3.09
C PRO A 16 -1.75 -8.39 1.95
N GLN A 17 -0.66 -7.71 1.60
CA GLN A 17 -0.61 -6.70 0.53
C GLN A 17 -0.92 -7.31 -0.84
N ALA A 18 -0.64 -8.60 -1.04
CA ALA A 18 -0.91 -9.32 -2.28
C ALA A 18 -2.40 -9.32 -2.64
N VAL A 19 -3.28 -9.29 -1.63
CA VAL A 19 -4.74 -9.13 -1.85
C VAL A 19 -5.00 -7.83 -2.59
N ALA A 20 -4.44 -6.71 -2.12
CA ALA A 20 -4.60 -5.41 -2.77
C ALA A 20 -3.96 -5.38 -4.17
N TRP A 21 -2.78 -5.98 -4.35
CA TRP A 21 -2.10 -6.04 -5.66
C TRP A 21 -2.86 -6.89 -6.68
N SER A 22 -3.62 -7.90 -6.25
CA SER A 22 -4.40 -8.76 -7.13
C SER A 22 -5.65 -8.09 -7.71
N MET A 23 -6.10 -6.97 -7.10
CA MET A 23 -7.29 -6.25 -7.57
C MET A 23 -7.05 -5.63 -8.96
N PRO A 24 -8.04 -5.66 -9.88
CA PRO A 24 -7.88 -5.14 -11.24
C PRO A 24 -7.37 -3.69 -11.30
N GLU A 25 -7.85 -2.82 -10.41
CA GLU A 25 -7.47 -1.41 -10.31
C GLU A 25 -6.02 -1.18 -9.88
N ASN A 26 -5.39 -2.18 -9.25
CA ASN A 26 -4.02 -2.11 -8.75
C ASN A 26 -3.03 -2.93 -9.59
N LYS A 27 -3.47 -3.48 -10.72
CA LYS A 27 -2.62 -4.31 -11.60
C LYS A 27 -1.36 -3.58 -12.07
N TRP A 28 -1.40 -2.25 -12.16
CA TRP A 28 -0.23 -1.42 -12.48
C TRP A 28 0.91 -1.56 -11.46
N MET A 29 0.62 -1.93 -10.20
CA MET A 29 1.63 -2.15 -9.17
C MET A 29 2.49 -3.39 -9.41
N HIS A 30 2.07 -4.34 -10.26
CA HIS A 30 2.82 -5.59 -10.50
C HIS A 30 4.24 -5.33 -10.99
N HIS A 31 4.42 -4.29 -11.81
CA HIS A 31 5.75 -3.88 -12.26
C HIS A 31 6.62 -3.38 -11.11
N LEU A 32 6.04 -2.62 -10.16
CA LEU A 32 6.74 -2.14 -8.97
C LEU A 32 7.06 -3.28 -7.99
N VAL A 33 6.16 -4.25 -7.81
CA VAL A 33 6.42 -5.47 -7.01
C VAL A 33 7.58 -6.27 -7.62
N GLY A 34 7.61 -6.36 -8.95
CA GLY A 34 8.70 -7.01 -9.68
C GLY A 34 10.03 -6.28 -9.49
N LEU A 35 10.03 -4.95 -9.59
CA LEU A 35 11.22 -4.15 -9.35
C LEU A 35 11.68 -4.24 -7.89
N TYR A 36 10.76 -4.18 -6.94
CA TYR A 36 11.03 -4.35 -5.52
C TYR A 36 11.74 -5.67 -5.25
N THR A 37 11.24 -6.76 -5.83
CA THR A 37 11.86 -8.10 -5.72
C THR A 37 13.31 -8.09 -6.17
N ARG A 38 13.59 -7.53 -7.36
CA ARG A 38 14.95 -7.47 -7.91
C ARG A 38 15.89 -6.63 -7.07
N VAL A 39 15.40 -5.48 -6.59
CA VAL A 39 16.18 -4.57 -5.74
C VAL A 39 16.45 -5.19 -4.37
N LEU A 40 15.44 -5.84 -3.77
CA LEU A 40 15.56 -6.53 -2.49
C LEU A 40 16.68 -7.58 -2.55
N VAL A 41 16.65 -8.45 -3.56
CA VAL A 41 17.66 -9.51 -3.73
C VAL A 41 19.06 -8.92 -3.95
N LYS A 42 19.19 -7.84 -4.73
CA LYS A 42 20.47 -7.15 -4.89
C LYS A 42 20.99 -6.63 -3.55
N CYS A 43 20.10 -6.09 -2.71
CA CYS A 43 20.44 -5.57 -1.38
C CYS A 43 20.87 -6.63 -0.37
N GLU A 44 20.67 -7.93 -0.64
CA GLU A 44 21.19 -9.01 0.21
C GLU A 44 22.73 -9.10 0.17
N SER A 45 23.37 -8.51 -0.85
CA SER A 45 24.83 -8.43 -0.91
C SER A 45 25.39 -7.40 0.09
N PRO A 46 26.43 -7.73 0.87
CA PRO A 46 27.09 -6.78 1.77
C PRO A 46 27.78 -5.63 1.03
N SER A 47 28.05 -5.77 -0.28
CA SER A 47 28.66 -4.72 -1.11
C SER A 47 27.62 -3.77 -1.73
N THR A 48 26.37 -3.81 -1.29
CA THR A 48 25.29 -3.03 -1.88
C THR A 48 25.48 -1.53 -1.66
N PRO A 49 25.40 -0.70 -2.71
CA PRO A 49 25.42 0.75 -2.55
C PRO A 49 24.23 1.26 -1.71
N PRO A 50 24.45 2.22 -0.79
CA PRO A 50 23.37 2.80 0.01
C PRO A 50 22.22 3.41 -0.81
N SER A 51 22.51 3.87 -2.04
CA SER A 51 21.50 4.38 -2.97
C SER A 51 20.46 3.31 -3.34
N LEU A 52 20.84 2.03 -3.40
CA LEU A 52 19.93 0.94 -3.70
C LEU A 52 19.01 0.62 -2.52
N LEU A 53 19.48 0.78 -1.28
CA LEU A 53 18.65 0.69 -0.08
C LEU A 53 17.61 1.82 -0.03
N ALA A 54 17.99 3.04 -0.39
CA ALA A 54 17.05 4.16 -0.50
C ALA A 54 16.00 3.91 -1.60
N GLN A 55 16.41 3.34 -2.74
CA GLN A 55 15.49 2.95 -3.81
C GLN A 55 14.53 1.83 -3.36
N LEU A 56 15.03 0.83 -2.63
CA LEU A 56 14.23 -0.25 -2.07
C LEU A 56 13.12 0.31 -1.16
N HIS A 57 13.48 1.20 -0.23
CA HIS A 57 12.53 1.84 0.67
C HIS A 57 11.45 2.60 -0.10
N ARG A 58 11.85 3.41 -1.08
CA ARG A 58 10.91 4.20 -1.90
C ARG A 58 9.92 3.33 -2.67
N ILE A 59 10.39 2.24 -3.29
CA ILE A 59 9.48 1.32 -3.97
C ILE A 59 8.57 0.65 -2.94
N GLY A 60 9.13 0.26 -1.78
CA GLY A 60 8.37 -0.31 -0.67
C GLY A 60 7.22 0.59 -0.21
N ASP A 61 7.44 1.91 -0.12
CA ASP A 61 6.38 2.88 0.19
C ASP A 61 5.28 2.84 -0.88
N GLN A 62 5.63 2.78 -2.17
CA GLN A 62 4.67 2.79 -3.28
C GLN A 62 3.79 1.53 -3.35
N ILE A 63 4.30 0.39 -2.87
CA ILE A 63 3.58 -0.90 -2.90
C ILE A 63 3.02 -1.33 -1.53
N GLY A 64 3.10 -0.47 -0.51
CA GLY A 64 2.53 -0.74 0.82
C GLY A 64 3.33 -1.73 1.68
N MET A 65 4.64 -1.84 1.44
CA MET A 65 5.54 -2.69 2.22
C MET A 65 6.14 -1.98 3.44
N THR A 66 5.90 -0.68 3.61
CA THR A 66 6.35 0.11 4.76
C THR A 66 5.15 0.70 5.52
N PRO A 67 5.32 1.10 6.79
CA PRO A 67 4.27 1.81 7.53
C PRO A 67 3.81 3.11 6.85
N ALA A 68 4.75 3.85 6.26
CA ALA A 68 4.46 5.08 5.52
C ALA A 68 3.65 4.78 4.25
N GLY A 69 4.02 3.74 3.51
CA GLY A 69 3.29 3.27 2.32
C GLY A 69 1.89 2.79 2.65
N LEU A 70 1.73 2.00 3.71
CA LEU A 70 0.41 1.57 4.20
C LEU A 70 -0.47 2.78 4.54
N SER A 71 0.07 3.74 5.28
CA SER A 71 -0.65 4.98 5.61
C SER A 71 -1.02 5.79 4.37
N PHE A 72 -0.11 5.93 3.40
CA PHE A 72 -0.32 6.69 2.18
C PHE A 72 -1.40 6.07 1.30
N LEU A 73 -1.39 4.75 1.16
CA LEU A 73 -2.37 3.98 0.38
C LEU A 73 -3.71 3.80 1.14
N GLY A 74 -3.78 4.20 2.41
CA GLY A 74 -4.95 3.98 3.26
C GLY A 74 -5.19 2.50 3.58
N TRP A 75 -4.14 1.67 3.51
CA TRP A 75 -4.21 0.24 3.75
C TRP A 75 -4.02 -0.07 5.24
N LYS A 76 -4.77 -1.07 5.72
CA LYS A 76 -4.62 -1.63 7.06
C LYS A 76 -4.38 -3.13 6.93
N ILE A 77 -3.44 -3.64 7.71
CA ILE A 77 -3.25 -5.08 7.86
C ILE A 77 -4.27 -5.53 8.91
N ALA A 78 -5.21 -6.38 8.50
CA ALA A 78 -6.20 -6.98 9.39
C ALA A 78 -5.84 -8.45 9.61
N GLU A 79 -6.18 -8.99 10.79
CA GLU A 79 -6.09 -10.43 11.03
C GLU A 79 -7.19 -11.18 10.27
N GLU A 80 -6.89 -12.39 9.78
CA GLU A 80 -7.80 -13.24 9.01
C GLU A 80 -9.17 -13.47 9.70
N SER A 81 -9.22 -13.39 11.03
CA SER A 81 -10.46 -13.51 11.81
C SER A 81 -11.40 -12.31 11.70
N GLU A 82 -10.91 -11.11 11.37
CA GLU A 82 -11.73 -9.89 11.30
C GLU A 82 -12.42 -9.71 9.93
N SER A 83 -11.91 -10.37 8.88
CA SER A 83 -12.38 -10.17 7.50
C SER A 83 -13.71 -10.88 7.19
N LYS A 84 -14.17 -11.81 8.03
CA LYS A 84 -15.45 -12.53 7.85
C LYS A 84 -16.66 -11.85 8.48
N SER A 85 -16.49 -10.74 9.18
CA SER A 85 -17.60 -10.12 9.92
C SER A 85 -17.37 -8.62 10.18
N ALA A 86 -17.51 -7.80 9.14
CA ALA A 86 -17.74 -6.38 9.32
C ALA A 86 -18.98 -5.94 8.52
N PRO A 87 -20.12 -5.69 9.18
CA PRO A 87 -21.18 -4.90 8.58
C PRO A 87 -20.59 -3.52 8.27
N LYS A 88 -20.69 -3.08 7.01
CA LYS A 88 -20.27 -1.72 6.62
C LYS A 88 -20.93 -0.71 7.57
N PRO A 89 -20.18 0.14 8.29
CA PRO A 89 -20.81 1.19 9.07
C PRO A 89 -21.57 2.09 8.10
N LYS A 90 -22.88 2.24 8.31
CA LYS A 90 -23.69 3.24 7.61
C LYS A 90 -23.07 4.59 7.92
N ARG A 91 -22.37 5.16 6.94
CA ARG A 91 -21.81 6.50 7.04
C ARG A 91 -23.01 7.45 7.12
N ASN A 92 -23.38 7.85 8.33
CA ASN A 92 -24.34 8.92 8.53
C ASN A 92 -23.80 10.13 7.77
N ALA A 93 -24.55 10.58 6.76
CA ALA A 93 -24.21 11.78 6.02
C ALA A 93 -24.20 12.95 7.00
N SER A 94 -23.02 13.36 7.47
CA SER A 94 -22.88 14.60 8.19
C SER A 94 -23.25 15.71 7.21
N ALA A 95 -24.39 16.36 7.46
CA ALA A 95 -24.85 17.53 6.74
C ALA A 95 -23.68 18.51 6.59
N GLY A 96 -23.37 18.85 5.33
CA GLY A 96 -22.16 19.56 4.98
C GLY A 96 -22.04 20.93 5.64
N ALA A 97 -20.80 21.36 5.85
CA ALA A 97 -20.39 22.69 6.33
C ALA A 97 -20.88 23.88 5.48
N ARG A 98 -21.69 23.65 4.44
CA ARG A 98 -22.27 24.67 3.55
C ARG A 98 -23.61 25.23 4.03
N THR A 99 -24.20 24.69 5.11
CA THR A 99 -25.50 25.16 5.64
C THR A 99 -25.38 26.30 6.67
N ARG A 100 -24.18 26.79 6.98
CA ARG A 100 -23.95 27.79 8.05
C ARG A 100 -23.71 29.24 7.62
N LEU A 101 -23.71 29.57 6.33
CA LEU A 101 -23.69 30.99 5.91
C LEU A 101 -25.10 31.48 5.60
N LYS A 102 -25.72 32.18 6.57
CA LYS A 102 -26.77 33.16 6.28
C LYS A 102 -26.11 34.53 6.13
N VAL A 103 -26.20 35.09 4.93
CA VAL A 103 -25.87 36.50 4.68
C VAL A 103 -27.00 37.35 5.27
N VAL A 104 -26.65 38.28 6.16
CA VAL A 104 -27.57 39.34 6.60
C VAL A 104 -27.34 40.54 5.70
N VAL A 105 -28.41 41.02 5.07
CA VAL A 105 -28.43 42.31 4.37
C VAL A 105 -28.67 43.37 5.44
N ASN A 106 -27.78 44.35 5.54
CA ASN A 106 -27.99 45.53 6.38
C ASN A 106 -28.59 46.64 5.51
N GLU A 107 -29.60 47.33 6.04
CA GLU A 107 -30.20 48.54 5.46
C GLU A 107 -29.20 49.70 5.33
#